data_AF-A0A7W6LNY0-F1
#
_entry.id   AF-A0A7W6LNY0-F1
#
_cell.length_a   1.000
_cell.length_b   1.000
_cell.length_c   1.000
_cell.angle_alpha   90.00
_cell.angle_beta   90.00
_cell.angle_gamma   90.00
#
_symmetry.space_group_name_H-M   'P 1'
#
loop_
_entity.id
_entity.type
_entity.pdbx_description
1 polymer ?
#
loop_
_entity_poly.entity_id
_entity_poly.type
_entity_poly.pdbx_seq_one_letter_code
_entity_poly.pdbx_strand_id
1 'polypeptide(L)'
;MAEWLYEEGIGEARAALIEKGRIVEALIEREGEAARAGAILQGRLVQTIIPRKRGVVRLISGEEVLIEPIPPKVAEGANVLVEIFREAIAEEGRGKRAKGRIAQPGSKVHPGPSLLQRLRASDIAIRPCPAHEEDRLEAHGWSELMEEAVTGEVGAEDAALRIFLTPAMILIDIDGSLPPAQLGPKGAKLSAQAIRRMGLAGSVGIDLPTMNNKDERIVAAAQIDKYLPLPFERTAVNGFGFVQIIRRRDRANLMELLREDPVLTAALALLRRAERHGTGGAATITAAPAIIDLLHKRADWIEQLARRRGGEVTLRADSALSLAAGHVA
;
A
#
# COMPACT_ATOMS: atom_id res chain seq x y z
N MET A 1 -24.07 -4.22 -3.96
CA MET A 1 -23.64 -2.83 -4.14
C MET A 1 -22.18 -2.74 -3.71
N ALA A 2 -21.38 -1.86 -4.32
CA ALA A 2 -20.01 -1.63 -3.87
C ALA A 2 -20.02 -0.61 -2.72
N GLU A 3 -19.25 -0.85 -1.66
CA GLU A 3 -19.08 0.11 -0.56
C GLU A 3 -17.65 0.09 -0.02
N TRP A 4 -17.14 1.26 0.38
CA TRP A 4 -15.90 1.36 1.14
C TRP A 4 -16.19 1.14 2.61
N LEU A 5 -15.48 0.20 3.22
CA LEU A 5 -15.28 0.18 4.67
C LEU A 5 -14.09 1.07 4.98
N TYR A 6 -14.25 2.03 5.89
CA TYR A 6 -13.19 2.94 6.31
C TYR A 6 -13.02 2.90 7.82
N GLU A 7 -11.82 2.59 8.27
CA GLU A 7 -11.44 2.58 9.67
C GLU A 7 -10.37 3.64 9.94
N GLU A 8 -10.70 4.58 10.81
CA GLU A 8 -9.75 5.55 11.35
C GLU A 8 -9.24 5.06 12.69
N GLY A 9 -8.02 4.54 12.71
CA GLY A 9 -7.45 4.08 13.95
C GLY A 9 -6.11 4.73 14.28
N ILE A 10 -5.58 4.30 15.42
CA ILE A 10 -4.32 4.79 15.98
C ILE A 10 -3.17 4.47 15.02
N GLY A 11 -2.42 5.48 14.60
CA GLY A 11 -1.22 5.37 13.77
C GLY A 11 -1.42 5.02 12.29
N GLU A 12 -2.62 4.60 11.88
CA GLU A 12 -2.96 4.36 10.47
C GLU A 12 -4.47 4.38 10.22
N ALA A 13 -4.85 4.81 9.02
CA ALA A 13 -6.18 4.61 8.48
C ALA A 13 -6.19 3.42 7.50
N ARG A 14 -7.23 2.58 7.59
CA ARG A 14 -7.41 1.40 6.72
C ARG A 14 -8.71 1.54 5.94
N ALA A 15 -8.72 1.05 4.71
CA ALA A 15 -9.93 0.99 3.92
C ALA A 15 -9.96 -0.25 3.03
N ALA A 16 -11.16 -0.81 2.83
CA ALA A 16 -11.40 -1.88 1.88
C ALA A 16 -12.66 -1.60 1.05
N LEU A 17 -12.55 -1.72 -0.26
CA LEU A 17 -13.70 -1.70 -1.16
C LEU A 17 -14.28 -3.11 -1.22
N ILE A 18 -15.54 -3.23 -0.81
CA ILE A 18 -16.27 -4.48 -0.79
C ILE A 18 -17.17 -4.56 -2.01
N GLU A 19 -16.98 -5.59 -2.84
CA GLU A 19 -17.89 -5.94 -3.92
C GLU A 19 -18.32 -7.40 -3.77
N LYS A 20 -19.64 -7.63 -3.69
CA LYS A 20 -20.23 -8.97 -3.55
C LYS A 20 -19.62 -9.76 -2.36
N GLY A 21 -19.44 -9.06 -1.24
CA GLY A 21 -18.92 -9.63 0.01
C GLY A 21 -17.42 -9.93 0.03
N ARG A 22 -16.66 -9.46 -0.97
CA ARG A 22 -15.21 -9.67 -1.05
C ARG A 22 -14.46 -8.34 -1.13
N ILE A 23 -13.28 -8.30 -0.53
CA ILE A 23 -12.32 -7.19 -0.71
C ILE A 23 -11.81 -7.24 -2.15
N VAL A 24 -12.08 -6.18 -2.92
CA VAL A 24 -11.55 -6.01 -4.29
C VAL A 24 -10.44 -4.97 -4.39
N GLU A 25 -10.32 -4.12 -3.38
CA GLU A 25 -9.27 -3.10 -3.25
C GLU A 25 -9.06 -2.80 -1.77
N ALA A 26 -7.81 -2.73 -1.33
CA ALA A 26 -7.47 -2.36 0.04
C ALA A 26 -6.39 -1.28 0.03
N LEU A 27 -6.56 -0.31 0.94
CA LEU A 27 -5.72 0.87 1.07
C LEU A 27 -5.36 1.06 2.53
N ILE A 28 -4.10 1.38 2.79
CA ILE A 28 -3.60 1.77 4.11
C ILE A 28 -2.88 3.11 3.96
N GLU A 29 -3.15 4.03 4.87
CA GLU A 29 -2.41 5.28 5.00
C GLU A 29 -1.88 5.37 6.43
N ARG A 30 -0.57 5.19 6.59
CA ARG A 30 0.12 5.39 7.87
C ARG A 30 0.16 6.87 8.22
N GLU A 31 0.03 7.17 9.50
CA GLU A 31 0.26 8.51 10.03
C GLU A 31 1.75 8.86 9.93
N GLY A 32 2.05 10.08 9.48
CA GLY A 32 3.42 10.56 9.37
C GLY A 32 3.54 11.87 8.61
N GLU A 33 4.77 12.37 8.53
CA GLU A 33 5.10 13.63 7.86
C GLU A 33 5.54 13.46 6.39
N ALA A 34 5.53 12.22 5.89
CA ALA A 34 5.90 11.92 4.52
C ALA A 34 5.00 12.66 3.53
N ALA A 35 5.61 13.20 2.47
CA ALA A 35 4.92 13.95 1.45
C ALA A 35 3.93 13.07 0.69
N ARG A 36 2.64 13.43 0.75
CA ARG A 36 1.56 12.72 0.05
C ARG A 36 1.47 13.10 -1.42
N ALA A 37 1.05 12.15 -2.26
CA ALA A 37 0.73 12.44 -3.66
C ALA A 37 -0.42 13.45 -3.72
N GLY A 38 -0.26 14.46 -4.58
CA GLY A 38 -1.13 15.61 -4.71
C GLY A 38 -0.82 16.76 -3.74
N ALA A 39 0.14 16.63 -2.82
CA ALA A 39 0.52 17.74 -1.94
C ALA A 39 1.25 18.85 -2.69
N ILE A 40 1.13 20.09 -2.21
CA ILE A 40 1.97 21.22 -2.59
C ILE A 40 2.72 21.68 -1.36
N LEU A 41 4.03 21.46 -1.34
CA LEU A 41 4.87 21.63 -0.16
C LEU A 41 6.00 22.62 -0.44
N GLN A 42 6.42 23.33 0.61
CA GLN A 42 7.58 24.24 0.54
C GLN A 42 8.88 23.46 0.65
N GLY A 43 9.88 23.88 -0.13
CA GLY A 43 11.23 23.34 -0.06
C GLY A 43 12.26 24.23 -0.73
N ARG A 44 13.51 23.76 -0.74
CA ARG A 44 14.65 24.43 -1.36
C ARG A 44 15.29 23.52 -2.40
N LEU A 45 15.54 24.01 -3.61
CA LEU A 45 16.33 23.27 -4.61
C LEU A 45 17.77 23.16 -4.11
N VAL A 46 18.19 21.97 -3.67
CA VAL A 46 19.50 21.75 -3.04
C VAL A 46 20.52 21.16 -3.99
N GLN A 47 20.09 20.61 -5.13
CA GLN A 47 20.99 20.02 -6.11
C GLN A 47 20.38 20.04 -7.51
N THR A 48 21.14 20.53 -8.49
CA THR A 48 20.87 20.31 -9.92
C THR A 48 21.59 19.07 -10.41
N ILE A 49 20.86 18.03 -10.83
CA ILE A 49 21.44 16.78 -11.34
C ILE A 49 21.66 16.88 -12.85
N ILE A 50 20.63 17.29 -13.59
CA ILE A 50 20.69 17.51 -15.04
C ILE A 50 20.20 18.94 -15.28
N PRO A 51 21.05 19.84 -15.80
CA PRO A 51 20.68 21.23 -16.05
C PRO A 51 19.35 21.35 -16.81
N ARG A 52 18.45 22.21 -16.30
CA ARG A 52 17.10 22.47 -16.87
C ARG A 52 16.15 21.26 -16.95
N LYS A 53 16.53 20.10 -16.42
CA LYS A 53 15.73 18.87 -16.51
C LYS A 53 15.47 18.25 -15.16
N ARG A 54 16.48 18.04 -14.33
CA ARG A 54 16.32 17.22 -13.11
C ARG A 54 17.09 17.79 -11.94
N GLY A 55 16.44 17.87 -10.80
CA GLY A 55 17.04 18.34 -9.55
C GLY A 55 16.44 17.66 -8.32
N VAL A 56 16.98 18.01 -7.17
CA VAL A 56 16.51 17.55 -5.86
C VAL A 56 16.09 18.75 -5.04
N VAL A 57 14.82 18.77 -4.63
CA VAL A 57 14.31 19.71 -3.64
C VAL A 57 14.29 19.04 -2.29
N ARG A 58 14.84 19.70 -1.26
CA ARG A 58 14.65 19.31 0.13
C ARG A 58 13.46 20.07 0.69
N LEU A 59 12.43 19.34 1.11
CA LEU A 59 11.24 19.91 1.75
C LEU A 59 11.58 20.42 3.16
N ILE A 60 10.69 21.23 3.73
CA ILE A 60 10.83 21.69 5.13
C ILE A 60 10.90 20.51 6.12
N SER A 61 10.17 19.41 5.84
CA SER A 61 10.24 18.17 6.62
C SER A 61 11.61 17.47 6.55
N GLY A 62 12.51 17.91 5.69
CA GLY A 62 13.80 17.26 5.42
C GLY A 62 13.76 16.20 4.32
N GLU A 63 12.56 15.76 3.91
CA GLU A 63 12.40 14.80 2.82
C GLU A 63 12.92 15.35 1.48
N GLU A 64 13.60 14.50 0.69
CA GLU A 64 14.12 14.85 -0.62
C GLU A 64 13.19 14.41 -1.76
N VAL A 65 12.82 15.36 -2.61
CA VAL A 65 11.95 15.16 -3.77
C VAL A 65 12.74 15.32 -5.06
N LEU A 66 12.66 14.34 -5.94
CA LEU A 66 13.16 14.44 -7.30
C LEU A 66 12.19 15.28 -8.14
N ILE A 67 12.67 16.41 -8.67
CA ILE A 67 11.86 17.29 -9.53
C ILE A 67 12.27 17.17 -11.00
N GLU A 68 11.28 17.15 -11.90
CA GLU A 68 11.47 17.17 -13.35
C GLU A 68 10.22 17.71 -14.07
N PRO A 69 10.31 18.73 -14.95
CA PRO A 69 11.51 19.50 -15.32
C PRO A 69 11.91 20.57 -14.26
N ILE A 70 13.14 21.11 -14.37
CA ILE A 70 13.52 22.36 -13.66
C ILE A 70 13.17 23.55 -14.58
N PRO A 71 12.30 24.48 -14.16
CA PRO A 71 12.00 25.70 -14.91
C PRO A 71 13.25 26.57 -15.12
N PRO A 72 13.39 27.26 -16.28
CA PRO A 72 14.61 28.00 -16.62
C PRO A 72 15.07 29.09 -15.65
N LYS A 73 14.15 29.64 -14.84
CA LYS A 73 14.42 30.74 -13.90
C LYS A 73 14.68 30.27 -12.47
N VAL A 74 14.76 28.96 -12.24
CA VAL A 74 15.01 28.39 -10.91
C VAL A 74 16.44 27.90 -10.84
N ALA A 75 17.21 28.51 -9.96
CA ALA A 75 18.60 28.16 -9.67
C ALA A 75 18.70 27.36 -8.37
N GLU A 76 19.82 26.64 -8.21
CA GLU A 76 20.15 25.98 -6.96
C GLU A 76 20.18 26.99 -5.80
N GLY A 77 19.68 26.57 -4.64
CA GLY A 77 19.47 27.40 -3.48
C GLY A 77 18.13 28.14 -3.44
N ALA A 78 17.34 28.14 -4.52
CA ALA A 78 16.03 28.81 -4.55
C ALA A 78 14.98 28.09 -3.68
N ASN A 79 14.15 28.89 -3.00
CA ASN A 79 12.94 28.41 -2.33
C ASN A 79 11.81 28.24 -3.35
N VAL A 80 11.14 27.10 -3.31
CA VAL A 80 10.14 26.69 -4.30
C VAL A 80 8.96 26.00 -3.63
N LEU A 81 7.80 26.06 -4.29
CA LEU A 81 6.69 25.16 -4.02
C LEU A 81 6.80 23.94 -4.93
N VAL A 82 6.62 22.74 -4.38
CA VAL A 82 6.70 21.48 -5.10
C VAL A 82 5.36 20.78 -5.03
N GLU A 83 4.77 20.52 -6.20
CA GLU A 83 3.63 19.61 -6.35
C GLU A 83 4.15 18.18 -6.42
N ILE A 84 3.67 17.32 -5.52
CA ILE A 84 4.06 15.91 -5.40
C ILE A 84 3.11 15.05 -6.25
N PHE A 85 3.64 14.13 -7.04
CA PHE A 85 2.81 13.17 -7.80
C PHE A 85 3.05 11.73 -7.40
N ARG A 86 4.25 11.42 -6.90
CA ARG A 86 4.57 10.12 -6.32
C ARG A 86 5.22 10.32 -4.97
N GLU A 87 4.69 9.63 -3.98
CA GLU A 87 5.24 9.55 -2.61
C GLU A 87 6.63 8.90 -2.64
N ALA A 88 7.42 9.10 -1.59
CA ALA A 88 8.61 8.29 -1.40
C ALA A 88 8.21 6.82 -1.28
N ILE A 89 9.01 5.93 -1.85
CA ILE A 89 8.78 4.49 -1.73
C ILE A 89 10.08 3.84 -1.31
N ALA A 90 10.02 3.15 -0.17
CA ALA A 90 11.12 2.32 0.29
C ALA A 90 11.32 1.15 -0.68
N GLU A 91 12.59 0.88 -0.96
CA GLU A 91 13.03 -0.27 -1.74
C GLU A 91 14.34 -0.75 -1.11
N GLU A 92 14.62 -2.05 -1.21
CA GLU A 92 15.85 -2.63 -0.68
C GLU A 92 17.08 -1.94 -1.30
N GLY A 93 17.98 -1.44 -0.45
CA GLY A 93 19.10 -0.60 -0.87
C GLY A 93 18.72 0.88 -0.99
N ARG A 94 18.56 1.38 -2.22
CA ARG A 94 18.35 2.82 -2.48
C ARG A 94 16.87 3.11 -2.78
N GLY A 95 16.13 3.50 -1.74
CA GLY A 95 14.74 3.91 -1.86
C GLY A 95 14.48 4.98 -2.95
N LYS A 96 13.28 4.93 -3.53
CA LYS A 96 12.83 5.88 -4.53
C LYS A 96 12.31 7.13 -3.83
N ARG A 97 13.11 8.20 -3.83
CA ARG A 97 12.69 9.57 -3.45
C ARG A 97 11.30 9.90 -3.99
N ALA A 98 10.53 10.71 -3.26
CA ALA A 98 9.32 11.29 -3.79
C ALA A 98 9.59 11.98 -5.14
N LYS A 99 8.58 12.06 -6.01
CA LYS A 99 8.69 12.71 -7.32
C LYS A 99 7.66 13.82 -7.44
N GLY A 100 8.13 14.98 -7.91
CA GLY A 100 7.30 16.18 -8.06
C GLY A 100 7.74 17.08 -9.21
N ARG A 101 7.10 18.25 -9.30
CA ARG A 101 7.57 19.40 -10.10
C ARG A 101 7.40 20.66 -9.29
N ILE A 102 8.06 21.72 -9.74
CA ILE A 102 7.77 23.05 -9.21
C ILE A 102 6.33 23.44 -9.55
N ALA A 103 5.57 23.82 -8.52
CA ALA A 103 4.17 24.18 -8.64
C ALA A 103 3.98 25.43 -9.52
N GLN A 104 2.79 25.57 -10.08
CA GLN A 104 2.46 26.72 -10.92
C GLN A 104 2.40 28.02 -10.09
N PRO A 105 2.66 29.19 -10.71
CA PRO A 105 2.47 30.47 -10.04
C PRO A 105 1.04 30.60 -9.47
N GLY A 106 0.93 31.02 -8.20
CA GLY A 106 -0.36 31.16 -7.50
C GLY A 106 -0.85 29.90 -6.78
N SER A 107 -0.15 28.76 -6.92
CA SER A 107 -0.41 27.57 -6.11
C SER A 107 -0.26 27.87 -4.61
N LYS A 108 -1.11 27.24 -3.80
CA LYS A 108 -1.08 27.36 -2.32
C LYS A 108 -0.57 26.06 -1.71
N VAL A 109 0.08 26.18 -0.55
CA VAL A 109 0.53 25.03 0.22
C VAL A 109 -0.68 24.22 0.70
N HIS A 110 -0.63 22.90 0.51
CA HIS A 110 -1.59 21.98 1.09
C HIS A 110 -0.97 20.58 1.23
N PRO A 111 -1.39 19.78 2.23
CA PRO A 111 -0.75 18.49 2.55
C PRO A 111 -1.17 17.34 1.61
N GLY A 112 -1.83 17.64 0.49
CA GLY A 112 -2.48 16.63 -0.35
C GLY A 112 -3.74 16.01 0.30
N PRO A 113 -4.54 15.24 -0.45
CA PRO A 113 -5.73 14.59 0.07
C PRO A 113 -5.38 13.39 0.95
N SER A 114 -5.99 13.31 2.14
CA SER A 114 -5.98 12.13 3.01
C SER A 114 -6.69 10.93 2.37
N LEU A 115 -6.49 9.74 2.93
CA LEU A 115 -7.21 8.53 2.51
C LEU A 115 -8.72 8.77 2.45
N LEU A 116 -9.34 9.26 3.54
CA LEU A 116 -10.78 9.52 3.56
C LEU A 116 -11.23 10.52 2.49
N GLN A 117 -10.44 11.58 2.24
CA GLN A 117 -10.74 12.54 1.19
C GLN A 117 -10.64 11.91 -0.20
N ARG A 118 -9.66 11.02 -0.45
CA ARG A 118 -9.56 10.26 -1.71
C ARG A 118 -10.75 9.33 -1.91
N LEU A 119 -11.20 8.65 -0.84
CA LEU A 119 -12.39 7.79 -0.90
C LEU A 119 -13.65 8.60 -1.23
N ARG A 120 -13.84 9.77 -0.60
CA ARG A 120 -14.99 10.66 -0.85
C ARG A 120 -15.05 11.16 -2.29
N ALA A 121 -13.91 11.25 -2.98
CA ALA A 121 -13.84 11.64 -4.38
C ALA A 121 -14.20 10.51 -5.37
N SER A 122 -14.42 9.27 -4.89
CA SER A 122 -14.73 8.11 -5.75
C SER A 122 -16.22 7.94 -6.05
N ASP A 123 -17.10 8.75 -5.47
CA ASP A 123 -18.57 8.64 -5.53
C ASP A 123 -19.15 7.28 -5.06
N ILE A 124 -18.34 6.43 -4.42
CA ILE A 124 -18.75 5.17 -3.80
C ILE A 124 -19.10 5.44 -2.33
N ALA A 125 -20.19 4.82 -1.85
CA ALA A 125 -20.61 4.94 -0.46
C ALA A 125 -19.51 4.50 0.53
N ILE A 126 -19.33 5.26 1.61
CA ILE A 126 -18.34 4.99 2.65
C ILE A 126 -19.07 4.66 3.94
N ARG A 127 -18.76 3.49 4.51
CA ARG A 127 -19.19 3.05 5.83
C ARG A 127 -18.03 3.20 6.82
N PRO A 128 -18.15 4.11 7.81
CA PRO A 128 -17.21 4.18 8.92
C PRO A 128 -17.24 2.88 9.73
N CYS A 129 -16.06 2.44 10.17
CA CYS A 129 -15.86 1.26 11.03
C CYS A 129 -15.23 1.74 12.34
N PRO A 130 -16.02 2.22 13.32
CA PRO A 130 -15.47 2.72 14.57
C PRO A 130 -14.87 1.58 15.39
N ALA A 131 -13.87 1.90 16.21
CA ALA A 131 -13.07 0.90 16.91
C ALA A 131 -13.82 0.07 17.97
N HIS A 132 -14.96 0.57 18.47
CA HIS A 132 -15.80 -0.12 19.46
C HIS A 132 -16.84 -1.06 18.83
N GLU A 133 -16.96 -1.08 17.50
CA GLU A 133 -17.80 -2.02 16.77
C GLU A 133 -17.02 -3.28 16.37
N GLU A 134 -17.76 -4.30 15.95
CA GLU A 134 -17.20 -5.51 15.33
C GLU A 134 -16.25 -5.17 14.19
N ASP A 135 -15.22 -6.01 14.01
CA ASP A 135 -14.24 -5.82 12.95
C ASP A 135 -14.84 -6.20 11.58
N ARG A 136 -15.46 -5.21 10.93
CA ARG A 136 -16.07 -5.39 9.61
C ARG A 136 -15.06 -5.68 8.51
N LEU A 137 -13.82 -5.21 8.64
CA LEU A 137 -12.77 -5.54 7.69
C LEU A 137 -12.43 -7.02 7.81
N GLU A 138 -12.28 -7.52 9.04
CA GLU A 138 -12.02 -8.92 9.31
C GLU A 138 -13.13 -9.85 8.80
N ALA A 139 -14.40 -9.44 8.93
CA ALA A 139 -15.53 -10.18 8.38
C ALA A 139 -15.46 -10.41 6.85
N HIS A 140 -14.59 -9.68 6.14
CA HIS A 140 -14.34 -9.83 4.70
C HIS A 140 -12.94 -10.36 4.35
N GLY A 141 -12.21 -10.88 5.33
CA GLY A 141 -10.92 -11.53 5.15
C GLY A 141 -9.73 -10.56 5.12
N TRP A 142 -9.74 -9.55 6.01
CA TRP A 142 -8.66 -8.58 6.09
C TRP A 142 -7.33 -9.22 6.48
N SER A 143 -7.33 -10.07 7.51
CA SER A 143 -6.10 -10.72 7.98
C SER A 143 -5.48 -11.63 6.92
N GLU A 144 -6.29 -12.37 6.17
CA GLU A 144 -5.84 -13.19 5.04
C GLU A 144 -5.21 -12.32 3.95
N LEU A 145 -5.80 -11.18 3.60
CA LEU A 145 -5.20 -10.26 2.63
C LEU A 145 -3.87 -9.66 3.12
N MET A 146 -3.76 -9.36 4.43
CA MET A 146 -2.50 -8.88 5.00
C MET A 146 -1.44 -9.97 4.95
N GLU A 147 -1.79 -11.22 5.25
CA GLU A 147 -0.90 -12.37 5.15
C GLU A 147 -0.44 -12.59 3.70
N GLU A 148 -1.36 -12.57 2.73
CA GLU A 148 -1.05 -12.64 1.30
C GLU A 148 -0.07 -11.51 0.88
N ALA A 149 -0.26 -10.29 1.40
CA ALA A 149 0.63 -9.17 1.06
C ALA A 149 2.03 -9.29 1.72
N VAL A 150 2.08 -9.80 2.95
CA VAL A 150 3.35 -10.04 3.67
C VAL A 150 4.14 -11.17 3.03
N THR A 151 3.49 -12.29 2.69
CA THR A 151 4.13 -13.48 2.10
C THR A 151 4.37 -13.31 0.60
N GLY A 152 3.43 -12.70 -0.11
CA GLY A 152 3.41 -12.64 -1.58
C GLY A 152 2.85 -13.91 -2.20
N GLU A 153 2.22 -14.76 -1.40
CA GLU A 153 1.57 -15.99 -1.84
C GLU A 153 0.05 -15.74 -1.89
N VAL A 154 -0.58 -16.04 -3.02
CA VAL A 154 -2.02 -15.79 -3.24
C VAL A 154 -2.63 -17.00 -3.94
N GLY A 155 -3.84 -17.40 -3.54
CA GLY A 155 -4.60 -18.44 -4.23
C GLY A 155 -4.52 -19.81 -3.57
N ALA A 156 -4.70 -20.87 -4.36
CA ALA A 156 -4.86 -22.24 -3.87
C ALA A 156 -4.18 -23.24 -4.82
N GLU A 157 -4.25 -24.54 -4.50
CA GLU A 157 -3.55 -25.62 -5.23
C GLU A 157 -3.86 -25.66 -6.74
N ASP A 158 -5.05 -25.21 -7.15
CA ASP A 158 -5.48 -25.21 -8.54
C ASP A 158 -4.99 -24.00 -9.35
N ALA A 159 -4.60 -22.91 -8.68
CA ALA A 159 -3.88 -21.76 -9.21
C ALA A 159 -3.38 -20.89 -8.04
N ALA A 160 -2.07 -20.75 -7.93
CA ALA A 160 -1.39 -19.94 -6.94
C ALA A 160 -0.46 -18.92 -7.62
N LEU A 161 -0.29 -17.78 -6.98
CA LEU A 161 0.66 -16.75 -7.38
C LEU A 161 1.80 -16.70 -6.39
N ARG A 162 3.00 -16.49 -6.91
CA ARG A 162 4.15 -16.01 -6.14
C ARG A 162 4.52 -14.63 -6.65
N ILE A 163 4.42 -13.62 -5.77
CA ILE A 163 4.62 -12.22 -6.12
C ILE A 163 5.94 -11.73 -5.54
N PHE A 164 6.80 -11.24 -6.42
CA PHE A 164 8.13 -10.76 -6.10
C PHE A 164 8.23 -9.26 -6.35
N LEU A 165 8.61 -8.51 -5.31
CA LEU A 165 8.98 -7.11 -5.44
C LEU A 165 10.46 -7.04 -5.87
N THR A 166 10.73 -6.56 -7.07
CA THR A 166 12.11 -6.31 -7.53
C THR A 166 12.33 -4.81 -7.77
N PRO A 167 13.60 -4.32 -7.79
CA PRO A 167 13.88 -2.90 -8.02
C PRO A 167 13.31 -2.33 -9.33
N ALA A 168 13.26 -3.16 -10.38
CA ALA A 168 12.84 -2.76 -11.73
C ALA A 168 11.33 -2.92 -11.96
N MET A 169 10.76 -4.05 -11.54
CA MET A 169 9.35 -4.39 -11.74
C MET A 169 8.85 -5.40 -10.72
N ILE A 170 7.54 -5.51 -10.58
CA ILE A 170 6.90 -6.58 -9.81
C ILE A 170 6.78 -7.80 -10.72
N LEU A 171 7.19 -8.98 -10.27
CA LEU A 171 7.02 -10.23 -11.02
C LEU A 171 5.97 -11.09 -10.34
N ILE A 172 5.08 -11.67 -11.13
CA ILE A 172 4.06 -12.61 -10.68
C ILE A 172 4.31 -13.91 -11.43
N ASP A 173 4.73 -14.93 -10.70
CA ASP A 173 4.84 -16.30 -11.17
C ASP A 173 3.57 -17.08 -10.84
N ILE A 174 3.20 -18.03 -11.70
CA ILE A 174 1.93 -18.77 -11.59
C ILE A 174 2.19 -20.27 -11.57
N ASP A 175 1.83 -20.87 -10.44
CA ASP A 175 1.86 -22.31 -10.24
C ASP A 175 0.43 -22.87 -10.15
N GLY A 176 0.26 -24.15 -10.47
CA GLY A 176 -1.01 -24.84 -10.27
C GLY A 176 -1.07 -26.21 -10.93
N SER A 177 -2.02 -27.03 -10.50
CA SER A 177 -2.21 -28.40 -11.00
C SER A 177 -2.99 -28.49 -12.33
N LEU A 178 -3.52 -27.37 -12.84
CA LEU A 178 -4.34 -27.34 -14.06
C LEU A 178 -3.48 -27.38 -15.35
N PRO A 179 -4.01 -27.92 -16.47
CA PRO A 179 -3.35 -27.83 -17.77
C PRO A 179 -3.14 -26.37 -18.21
N PRO A 180 -2.07 -26.03 -18.97
CA PRO A 180 -1.73 -24.65 -19.34
C PRO A 180 -2.87 -23.82 -19.95
N ALA A 181 -3.69 -24.42 -20.82
CA ALA A 181 -4.83 -23.75 -21.46
C ALA A 181 -5.92 -23.32 -20.45
N GLN A 182 -5.98 -23.94 -19.28
CA GLN A 182 -6.90 -23.60 -18.18
C GLN A 182 -6.19 -22.75 -17.11
N LEU A 183 -4.95 -23.09 -16.78
CA LEU A 183 -4.14 -22.38 -15.78
C LEU A 183 -3.82 -20.96 -16.23
N GLY A 184 -3.51 -20.73 -17.50
CA GLY A 184 -3.20 -19.41 -18.04
C GLY A 184 -4.32 -18.39 -17.79
N PRO A 185 -5.55 -18.60 -18.29
CA PRO A 185 -6.66 -17.69 -18.02
C PRO A 185 -6.99 -17.53 -16.54
N LYS A 186 -6.93 -18.62 -15.76
CA LYS A 186 -7.23 -18.57 -14.32
C LYS A 186 -6.18 -17.77 -13.55
N GLY A 187 -4.91 -18.00 -13.83
CA GLY A 187 -3.78 -17.25 -13.29
C GLY A 187 -3.85 -15.79 -13.69
N ALA A 188 -4.11 -15.49 -14.96
CA ALA A 188 -4.27 -14.11 -15.44
C ALA A 188 -5.39 -13.35 -14.70
N LYS A 189 -6.52 -14.00 -14.45
CA LYS A 189 -7.60 -13.46 -13.60
C LYS A 189 -7.11 -13.21 -12.17
N LEU A 190 -6.47 -14.21 -11.55
CA LEU A 190 -6.02 -14.13 -10.17
C LEU A 190 -4.98 -13.00 -9.99
N SER A 191 -4.05 -12.87 -10.93
CA SER A 191 -3.06 -11.79 -10.99
C SER A 191 -3.72 -10.42 -11.11
N ALA A 192 -4.70 -10.26 -12.01
CA ALA A 192 -5.46 -9.02 -12.14
C ALA A 192 -6.18 -8.63 -10.85
N GLN A 193 -6.76 -9.60 -10.15
CA GLN A 193 -7.41 -9.40 -8.86
C GLN A 193 -6.39 -9.04 -7.77
N ALA A 194 -5.24 -9.71 -7.69
CA ALA A 194 -4.18 -9.37 -6.73
C ALA A 194 -3.61 -7.96 -6.97
N ILE A 195 -3.37 -7.61 -8.25
CA ILE A 195 -2.92 -6.27 -8.66
C ILE A 195 -3.88 -5.19 -8.16
N ARG A 196 -5.19 -5.40 -8.30
CA ARG A 196 -6.20 -4.46 -7.79
C ARG A 196 -6.25 -4.46 -6.26
N ARG A 197 -6.41 -5.63 -5.64
CA ARG A 197 -6.58 -5.79 -4.18
C ARG A 197 -5.44 -5.16 -3.39
N MET A 198 -4.20 -5.38 -3.84
CA MET A 198 -3.00 -4.90 -3.14
C MET A 198 -2.46 -3.57 -3.67
N GLY A 199 -3.09 -2.99 -4.70
CA GLY A 199 -2.64 -1.74 -5.31
C GLY A 199 -1.30 -1.86 -6.04
N LEU A 200 -0.96 -3.03 -6.60
CA LEU A 200 0.29 -3.24 -7.32
C LEU A 200 0.33 -2.32 -8.55
N ALA A 201 1.42 -1.56 -8.69
CA ALA A 201 1.54 -0.52 -9.70
C ALA A 201 2.99 -0.34 -10.16
N GLY A 202 3.18 0.48 -11.20
CA GLY A 202 4.44 0.58 -11.92
C GLY A 202 4.49 -0.45 -13.03
N SER A 203 5.66 -1.06 -13.23
CA SER A 203 5.81 -2.19 -14.15
C SER A 203 5.53 -3.49 -13.42
N VAL A 204 4.59 -4.28 -13.93
CA VAL A 204 4.23 -5.60 -13.42
C VAL A 204 4.37 -6.61 -14.55
N GLY A 205 5.12 -7.68 -14.36
CA GLY A 205 5.25 -8.79 -15.28
C GLY A 205 4.51 -10.00 -14.74
N ILE A 206 3.72 -10.65 -15.57
CA ILE A 206 3.04 -11.89 -15.24
C ILE A 206 3.62 -12.97 -16.13
N ASP A 207 4.17 -14.01 -15.51
CA ASP A 207 4.66 -15.20 -16.18
C ASP A 207 3.54 -16.26 -16.18
N LEU A 208 2.80 -16.33 -17.28
CA LEU A 208 1.74 -17.34 -17.45
C LEU A 208 2.39 -18.64 -17.95
N PRO A 209 1.79 -19.82 -17.65
CA PRO A 209 2.25 -21.06 -18.26
C PRO A 209 2.22 -20.95 -19.79
N THR A 210 3.17 -21.62 -20.44
CA THR A 210 3.26 -21.61 -21.90
C THR A 210 2.01 -22.24 -22.53
N MET A 211 1.26 -21.43 -23.26
CA MET A 211 0.03 -21.83 -23.98
C MET A 211 0.34 -22.19 -25.44
N ASN A 212 -0.36 -23.19 -25.98
CA ASN A 212 0.01 -23.83 -27.23
C ASN A 212 -0.31 -22.99 -28.48
N ASN A 213 -1.33 -22.13 -28.39
CA ASN A 213 -1.83 -21.38 -29.53
C ASN A 213 -2.18 -19.94 -29.15
N LYS A 214 -2.45 -19.13 -30.19
CA LYS A 214 -2.77 -17.72 -30.06
C LYS A 214 -4.11 -17.49 -29.35
N ASP A 215 -5.08 -18.37 -29.54
CA ASP A 215 -6.43 -18.20 -29.00
C ASP A 215 -6.44 -18.35 -27.48
N GLU A 216 -5.73 -19.33 -26.93
CA GLU A 216 -5.51 -19.49 -25.49
C GLU A 216 -4.88 -18.24 -24.86
N ARG A 217 -3.87 -17.67 -25.52
CA ARG A 217 -3.20 -16.43 -25.08
C ARG A 217 -4.15 -15.23 -25.09
N ILE A 218 -5.03 -15.13 -26.09
CA ILE A 218 -6.06 -14.08 -26.15
C ILE A 218 -7.05 -14.23 -25.00
N VAL A 219 -7.47 -15.46 -24.68
CA VAL A 219 -8.38 -15.72 -23.57
C VAL A 219 -7.76 -15.29 -22.23
N ALA A 220 -6.48 -15.59 -22.00
CA ALA A 220 -5.77 -15.14 -20.80
C ALA A 220 -5.68 -13.61 -20.71
N ALA A 221 -5.31 -12.95 -21.81
CA ALA A 221 -5.26 -11.49 -21.88
C ALA A 221 -6.63 -10.85 -21.57
N ALA A 222 -7.71 -11.42 -22.09
CA ALA A 222 -9.07 -10.93 -21.84
C ALA A 222 -9.50 -11.05 -20.37
N GLN A 223 -8.93 -12.00 -19.60
CA GLN A 223 -9.16 -12.04 -18.15
C GLN A 223 -8.55 -10.84 -17.44
N ILE A 224 -7.36 -10.39 -17.85
CA ILE A 224 -6.74 -9.19 -17.27
C ILE A 224 -7.64 -7.99 -17.51
N ASP A 225 -8.07 -7.77 -18.76
CA ASP A 225 -8.92 -6.63 -19.12
C ASP A 225 -10.26 -6.63 -18.39
N LYS A 226 -10.79 -7.82 -18.10
CA LYS A 226 -12.07 -7.98 -17.39
C LYS A 226 -11.99 -7.64 -15.91
N TYR A 227 -10.89 -7.99 -15.23
CA TYR A 227 -10.82 -7.93 -13.76
C TYR A 227 -9.93 -6.80 -13.23
N LEU A 228 -9.03 -6.25 -14.03
CA LEU A 228 -8.21 -5.10 -13.67
C LEU A 228 -8.85 -3.83 -14.25
N PRO A 229 -9.35 -2.89 -13.41
CA PRO A 229 -9.91 -1.65 -13.92
C PRO A 229 -8.83 -0.73 -14.53
N LEU A 230 -9.21 -0.01 -15.59
CA LEU A 230 -8.41 1.08 -16.16
C LEU A 230 -8.17 2.19 -15.12
N PRO A 231 -7.09 2.99 -15.25
CA PRO A 231 -6.11 2.96 -16.33
C PRO A 231 -4.99 1.93 -16.12
N PHE A 232 -4.67 1.19 -17.18
CA PHE A 232 -3.43 0.43 -17.33
C PHE A 232 -3.13 0.27 -18.83
N GLU A 233 -1.87 0.01 -19.15
CA GLU A 233 -1.45 -0.49 -20.46
C GLU A 233 -0.93 -1.91 -20.29
N ARG A 234 -1.08 -2.75 -21.31
CA ARG A 234 -0.46 -4.08 -21.30
C ARG A 234 0.06 -4.47 -22.68
N THR A 235 1.08 -5.32 -22.68
CA THR A 235 1.49 -6.00 -23.92
C THR A 235 0.49 -7.10 -24.29
N ALA A 236 0.62 -7.66 -25.48
CA ALA A 236 0.08 -8.99 -25.75
C ALA A 236 0.81 -10.04 -24.90
N VAL A 237 0.15 -11.18 -24.64
CA VAL A 237 0.83 -12.36 -24.08
C VAL A 237 1.74 -12.92 -25.17
N ASN A 238 3.04 -12.97 -24.91
CA ASN A 238 4.03 -13.40 -25.89
C ASN A 238 4.03 -14.94 -26.04
N GLY A 239 4.87 -15.47 -26.95
CA GLY A 239 4.95 -16.92 -27.21
C GLY A 239 5.45 -17.76 -26.02
N PHE A 240 6.03 -17.12 -25.00
CA PHE A 240 6.53 -17.78 -23.78
C PHE A 240 5.56 -17.67 -22.61
N GLY A 241 4.44 -16.94 -22.76
CA GLY A 241 3.43 -16.75 -21.70
C GLY A 241 3.58 -15.44 -20.91
N PHE A 242 4.60 -14.63 -21.20
CA PHE A 242 4.80 -13.39 -20.46
C PHE A 242 3.91 -12.24 -20.95
N VAL A 243 3.37 -11.48 -20.02
CA VAL A 243 2.66 -10.21 -20.27
C VAL A 243 3.11 -9.14 -19.28
N GLN A 244 3.41 -7.95 -19.81
CA GLN A 244 3.75 -6.79 -18.99
C GLN A 244 2.54 -5.86 -18.88
N ILE A 245 2.27 -5.38 -17.67
CA ILE A 245 1.26 -4.39 -17.33
C ILE A 245 1.97 -3.14 -16.79
N ILE A 246 1.59 -1.96 -17.28
CA ILE A 246 2.05 -0.68 -16.77
C ILE A 246 0.88 0.07 -16.13
N ARG A 247 1.04 0.43 -14.85
CA ARG A 247 0.10 1.26 -14.10
C ARG A 247 0.80 2.45 -13.48
N ARG A 248 0.11 3.57 -13.42
CA ARG A 248 0.61 4.76 -12.72
C ARG A 248 0.83 4.42 -11.24
N ARG A 249 2.02 4.74 -10.73
CA ARG A 249 2.44 4.46 -9.34
C ARG A 249 2.60 5.78 -8.61
N ASP A 250 1.68 6.06 -7.71
CA ASP A 250 1.66 7.31 -6.93
C ASP A 250 2.11 7.11 -5.48
N ARG A 251 2.08 5.87 -4.98
CA ARG A 251 2.33 5.51 -3.58
C ARG A 251 2.84 4.08 -3.47
N ALA A 252 3.30 3.70 -2.28
CA ALA A 252 3.63 2.31 -1.98
C ALA A 252 2.38 1.43 -2.09
N ASN A 253 2.55 0.21 -2.60
CA ASN A 253 1.49 -0.81 -2.57
C ASN A 253 1.46 -1.53 -1.21
N LEU A 254 0.47 -2.38 -0.95
CA LEU A 254 0.36 -3.05 0.36
C LEU A 254 1.58 -3.91 0.70
N MET A 255 2.12 -4.66 -0.26
CA MET A 255 3.31 -5.49 0.00
C MET A 255 4.51 -4.63 0.38
N GLU A 256 4.74 -3.53 -0.35
CA GLU A 256 5.82 -2.58 -0.06
C GLU A 256 5.65 -1.97 1.34
N LEU A 257 4.46 -1.48 1.66
CA LEU A 257 4.16 -0.83 2.93
C LEU A 257 4.34 -1.78 4.12
N LEU A 258 3.79 -2.99 4.03
CA LEU A 258 3.79 -3.95 5.14
C LEU A 258 5.19 -4.52 5.39
N ARG A 259 5.98 -4.73 4.34
CA ARG A 259 7.33 -5.30 4.41
C ARG A 259 8.41 -4.29 4.75
N GLU A 260 8.19 -3.00 4.50
CA GLU A 260 9.13 -1.92 4.81
C GLU A 260 9.50 -1.89 6.31
N ASP A 261 8.50 -1.98 7.17
CA ASP A 261 8.67 -2.00 8.63
C ASP A 261 7.73 -3.04 9.25
N PRO A 262 8.19 -4.31 9.36
CA PRO A 262 7.39 -5.38 9.94
C PRO A 262 7.06 -5.16 11.41
N VAL A 263 7.90 -4.42 12.16
CA VAL A 263 7.67 -4.11 13.58
C VAL A 263 6.52 -3.12 13.70
N LEU A 264 6.54 -2.05 12.90
CA LEU A 264 5.44 -1.08 12.84
C LEU A 264 4.14 -1.73 12.39
N THR A 265 4.17 -2.55 11.34
CA THR A 265 3.00 -3.31 10.87
C THR A 265 2.39 -4.15 11.99
N ALA A 266 3.21 -4.93 12.70
CA ALA A 266 2.74 -5.78 13.79
C ALA A 266 2.21 -4.97 14.99
N ALA A 267 2.85 -3.85 15.32
CA ALA A 267 2.42 -2.96 16.39
C ALA A 267 1.04 -2.33 16.09
N LEU A 268 0.83 -1.82 14.87
CA LEU A 268 -0.45 -1.23 14.46
C LEU A 268 -1.58 -2.26 14.47
N ALA A 269 -1.32 -3.49 13.99
CA ALA A 269 -2.27 -4.60 14.07
C ALA A 269 -2.60 -4.98 15.53
N LEU A 270 -1.63 -4.91 16.44
CA LEU A 270 -1.86 -5.13 17.87
C LEU A 270 -2.69 -4.02 18.51
N LEU A 271 -2.45 -2.76 18.18
CA LEU A 271 -3.26 -1.65 18.66
C LEU A 271 -4.72 -1.84 18.23
N ARG A 272 -4.98 -2.29 17.00
CA ARG A 272 -6.35 -2.62 16.53
C ARG A 272 -7.00 -3.73 17.33
N ARG A 273 -6.28 -4.83 17.56
CA ARG A 273 -6.78 -5.93 18.40
C ARG A 273 -7.06 -5.45 19.82
N ALA A 274 -6.21 -4.59 20.37
CA ALA A 274 -6.40 -4.00 21.68
C ALA A 274 -7.60 -3.06 21.74
N GLU A 275 -7.87 -2.25 20.72
CA GLU A 275 -9.07 -1.39 20.70
C GLU A 275 -10.36 -2.21 20.85
N ARG A 276 -10.39 -3.43 20.28
CA ARG A 276 -11.56 -4.32 20.25
C ARG A 276 -11.57 -5.41 21.32
N HIS A 277 -10.53 -5.51 22.14
CA HIS A 277 -10.41 -6.61 23.09
C HIS A 277 -11.42 -6.49 24.25
N GLY A 278 -12.25 -7.52 24.43
CA GLY A 278 -13.24 -7.58 25.51
C GLY A 278 -14.30 -6.47 25.40
N THR A 279 -14.75 -5.97 26.54
CA THR A 279 -15.78 -4.90 26.62
C THR A 279 -15.18 -3.53 26.92
N GLY A 280 -13.89 -3.32 26.63
CA GLY A 280 -13.13 -2.13 27.05
C GLY A 280 -12.51 -2.27 28.45
N GLY A 281 -12.07 -1.15 29.02
CA GLY A 281 -11.34 -1.10 30.28
C GLY A 281 -9.84 -1.38 30.14
N ALA A 282 -9.21 -1.80 31.24
CA ALA A 282 -7.78 -2.09 31.25
C ALA A 282 -7.43 -3.19 30.24
N ALA A 283 -6.20 -3.16 29.73
CA ALA A 283 -5.65 -4.20 28.86
C ALA A 283 -4.14 -4.31 29.00
N THR A 284 -3.62 -5.50 28.74
CA THR A 284 -2.18 -5.77 28.63
C THR A 284 -1.85 -6.20 27.21
N ILE A 285 -1.01 -5.44 26.51
CA ILE A 285 -0.41 -5.85 25.24
C ILE A 285 0.88 -6.62 25.55
N THR A 286 0.91 -7.90 25.19
CA THR A 286 2.12 -8.73 25.30
C THR A 286 2.66 -9.04 23.91
N ALA A 287 3.91 -8.67 23.63
CA ALA A 287 4.52 -8.82 22.30
C ALA A 287 6.04 -8.94 22.35
N ALA A 288 6.65 -9.21 21.19
CA ALA A 288 8.10 -9.22 21.02
C ALA A 288 8.72 -7.88 21.49
N PRO A 289 9.95 -7.87 22.05
CA PRO A 289 10.57 -6.66 22.62
C PRO A 289 10.61 -5.47 21.65
N ALA A 290 10.91 -5.70 20.37
CA ALA A 290 10.96 -4.64 19.36
C ALA A 290 9.62 -3.89 19.19
N ILE A 291 8.49 -4.59 19.31
CA ILE A 291 7.15 -3.99 19.26
C ILE A 291 6.92 -3.15 20.51
N ILE A 292 7.24 -3.68 21.69
CA ILE A 292 7.06 -2.98 22.96
C ILE A 292 7.93 -1.73 23.03
N ASP A 293 9.18 -1.80 22.56
CA ASP A 293 10.08 -0.64 22.46
C ASP A 293 9.53 0.44 21.53
N LEU A 294 8.94 0.05 20.39
CA LEU A 294 8.27 0.98 19.49
C LEU A 294 7.06 1.65 20.16
N LEU A 295 6.23 0.87 20.85
CA LEU A 295 5.05 1.39 21.55
C LEU A 295 5.42 2.32 22.71
N HIS A 296 6.52 2.08 23.43
CA HIS A 296 7.05 3.03 24.42
C HIS A 296 7.48 4.37 23.80
N LYS A 297 8.10 4.32 22.61
CA LYS A 297 8.47 5.55 21.86
C LYS A 297 7.24 6.31 21.35
N ARG A 298 6.10 5.64 21.21
CA ARG A 298 4.81 6.19 20.77
C ARG A 298 3.81 6.23 21.93
N ALA A 299 4.21 6.89 23.01
CA ALA A 299 3.34 7.07 24.19
C ALA A 299 1.99 7.73 23.83
N ASP A 300 1.97 8.60 22.81
CA ASP A 300 0.76 9.20 22.24
C ASP A 300 -0.26 8.15 21.78
N TRP A 301 0.19 7.06 21.18
CA TRP A 301 -0.68 5.96 20.75
C TRP A 301 -1.26 5.19 21.91
N ILE A 302 -0.46 4.95 22.95
CA ILE A 302 -0.89 4.23 24.15
C ILE A 302 -1.91 5.04 24.95
N GLU A 303 -1.67 6.35 25.09
CA GLU A 303 -2.64 7.27 25.69
C GLU A 303 -3.95 7.30 24.90
N GLN A 304 -3.87 7.35 23.56
CA GLN A 304 -5.07 7.32 22.71
C GLN A 304 -5.83 6.00 22.88
N LEU A 305 -5.13 4.87 22.93
CA LEU A 305 -5.74 3.56 23.16
C LEU A 305 -6.41 3.49 24.54
N ALA A 306 -5.74 3.94 25.60
CA ALA A 306 -6.28 3.96 26.95
C ALA A 306 -7.56 4.81 27.03
N ARG A 307 -7.59 5.97 26.36
CA ARG A 307 -8.79 6.82 26.27
C ARG A 307 -9.92 6.13 25.50
N ARG A 308 -9.63 5.49 24.36
CA ARG A 308 -10.64 4.77 23.56
C ARG A 308 -11.23 3.58 24.31
N ARG A 309 -10.42 2.89 25.11
CA ARG A 309 -10.86 1.75 25.93
C ARG A 309 -11.51 2.16 27.25
N GLY A 310 -11.19 3.33 27.79
CA GLY A 310 -11.62 3.76 29.12
C GLY A 310 -10.88 3.05 30.27
N GLY A 311 -9.61 2.68 30.06
CA GLY A 311 -8.81 2.01 31.08
C GLY A 311 -7.31 2.00 30.76
N GLU A 312 -6.51 1.62 31.76
CA GLU A 312 -5.04 1.58 31.65
C GLU A 312 -4.58 0.53 30.63
N VAL A 313 -3.56 0.87 29.83
CA VAL A 313 -2.92 -0.05 28.89
C VAL A 313 -1.51 -0.35 29.40
N THR A 314 -1.28 -1.60 29.78
CA THR A 314 0.04 -2.10 30.19
C THR A 314 0.76 -2.73 29.00
N LEU A 315 2.07 -2.51 28.90
CA LEU A 315 2.92 -3.11 27.88
C LEU A 315 3.85 -4.16 28.50
N ARG A 316 3.88 -5.37 27.95
CA ARG A 316 4.72 -6.47 28.41
C ARG A 316 5.55 -7.05 27.27
N ALA A 317 6.87 -7.00 27.41
CA ALA A 317 7.78 -7.67 26.49
C ALA A 317 7.87 -9.17 26.80
N ASP A 318 7.86 -9.99 25.76
CA ASP A 318 8.14 -11.43 25.82
C ASP A 318 9.06 -11.81 24.66
N SER A 319 10.29 -12.21 24.98
CA SER A 319 11.32 -12.60 24.00
C SER A 319 11.02 -13.93 23.30
N ALA A 320 10.07 -14.73 23.78
CA ALA A 320 9.66 -15.97 23.13
C ALA A 320 8.66 -15.74 21.97
N LEU A 321 8.06 -14.54 21.89
CA LEU A 321 7.08 -14.23 20.85
C LEU A 321 7.75 -13.71 19.57
N SER A 322 7.28 -14.22 18.43
CA SER A 322 7.56 -13.61 17.13
C SER A 322 6.76 -12.30 16.96
N LEU A 323 7.06 -11.53 15.91
CA LEU A 323 6.30 -10.30 15.60
C LEU A 323 4.80 -10.58 15.38
N ALA A 324 4.44 -11.74 14.84
CA ALA A 324 3.05 -12.11 14.59
C ALA A 324 2.32 -12.64 15.85
N ALA A 325 3.06 -13.12 16.86
CA ALA A 325 2.50 -13.83 18.01
C ALA A 325 2.07 -12.94 19.19
N GLY A 326 2.17 -11.62 19.04
CA GLY A 326 1.67 -10.70 20.06
C GLY A 326 0.16 -10.86 20.30
N HIS A 327 -0.29 -10.59 21.52
CA HIS A 327 -1.68 -10.74 21.93
C HIS A 327 -2.08 -9.68 22.98
N VAL A 328 -3.38 -9.63 23.28
CA VAL A 328 -3.99 -8.71 24.23
C VAL A 328 -4.78 -9.52 25.25
N ALA A 329 -4.66 -9.15 26.53
CA ALA A 329 -5.39 -9.71 27.66
C ALA A 329 -5.98 -8.59 28.53
#